data_AF-A0A1E5K383-F1
#
_entry.id   AF-A0A1E5K383-F1
#
_cell.length_a   1.000
_cell.length_b   1.000
_cell.length_c   1.000
_cell.angle_alpha   90.00
_cell.angle_beta   90.00
_cell.angle_gamma   90.00
#
_symmetry.space_group_name_H-M   'P 1'
#
loop_
_entity.id
_entity.type
_entity.pdbx_description
1 polymer ?
#
loop_
_entity_poly.entity_id
_entity_poly.type
_entity_poly.pdbx_seq_one_letter_code
_entity_poly.pdbx_strand_id
1 'polypeptide(L)'
;MELPKGVLPAVRQMKDFDKALETDHEYIVILESRLVQLKSLIEYSHRNGKKVLVHFDLIQGLKADEYGMEFLNREMKPDGVLSTRGNVIALAKKYKLLAIQRIFLLDSLALDQNMKLVRKFQPHCIELLPGLIPNIIQQVGTQTKIPIIAGGLIRKNEEVNNAIEAGAIAVSTSNTTLWK
;
A
#
# COMPACT_ATOMS: atom_id res chain seq x y z
N MET A 1 2.17 15.69 3.62
CA MET A 1 2.66 14.34 3.28
C MET A 1 2.26 14.08 1.85
N GLU A 2 3.22 13.75 0.99
CA GLU A 2 2.95 13.46 -0.42
C GLU A 2 2.31 12.09 -0.55
N LEU A 3 1.39 11.97 -1.50
CA LEU A 3 0.71 10.72 -1.80
C LEU A 3 1.38 10.03 -2.99
N PRO A 4 1.44 8.69 -3.00
CA PRO A 4 1.99 7.93 -4.11
C PRO A 4 1.20 8.20 -5.39
N LYS A 5 1.88 8.28 -6.53
CA LYS A 5 1.28 8.45 -7.85
C LYS A 5 1.90 7.50 -8.86
N GLY A 6 1.14 7.12 -9.89
CA GLY A 6 1.62 6.24 -10.95
C GLY A 6 1.73 4.78 -10.51
N VAL A 7 2.70 4.04 -11.02
CA VAL A 7 2.90 2.63 -10.66
C VAL A 7 3.70 2.52 -9.38
N LEU A 8 3.27 1.65 -8.48
CA LEU A 8 3.96 1.32 -7.24
C LEU A 8 4.49 -0.11 -7.34
N PRO A 9 5.82 -0.29 -7.50
CA PRO A 9 6.44 -1.60 -7.49
C PRO A 9 6.16 -2.35 -6.19
N ALA A 10 5.38 -3.42 -6.25
CA ALA A 10 5.04 -4.24 -5.10
C ALA A 10 5.98 -5.45 -5.02
N VAL A 11 7.03 -5.30 -4.22
CA VAL A 11 8.05 -6.32 -3.97
C VAL A 11 7.47 -7.41 -3.09
N ARG A 12 7.26 -8.59 -3.69
CA ARG A 12 6.85 -9.81 -2.98
C ARG A 12 8.02 -10.75 -2.68
N GLN A 13 9.02 -10.78 -3.55
CA GLN A 13 10.18 -11.65 -3.43
C GLN A 13 11.44 -10.80 -3.40
N MET A 14 12.40 -11.18 -2.55
CA MET A 14 13.65 -10.43 -2.40
C MET A 14 14.43 -10.30 -3.72
N LYS A 15 14.32 -11.28 -4.62
CA LYS A 15 14.95 -11.26 -5.94
C LYS A 15 14.49 -10.10 -6.84
N ASP A 16 13.33 -9.52 -6.56
CA ASP A 16 12.75 -8.41 -7.33
C ASP A 16 12.98 -7.06 -6.64
N PHE A 17 13.61 -7.06 -5.46
CA PHE A 17 13.90 -5.83 -4.71
C PHE A 17 14.86 -4.91 -5.45
N ASP A 18 16.00 -5.43 -5.93
CA ASP A 18 16.98 -4.63 -6.67
C ASP A 18 16.35 -4.02 -7.94
N LYS A 19 15.53 -4.80 -8.66
CA LYS A 19 14.78 -4.31 -9.82
C LYS A 19 13.84 -3.17 -9.47
N ALA A 20 13.18 -3.22 -8.31
CA ALA A 20 12.28 -2.14 -7.89
C ALA A 20 13.05 -0.84 -7.59
N LEU A 21 14.28 -0.95 -7.07
CA LEU A 21 15.14 0.20 -6.80
C LEU A 21 15.67 0.86 -8.07
N GLU A 22 15.90 0.07 -9.13
CA GLU A 22 16.35 0.55 -10.44
C GLU A 22 15.26 1.30 -11.24
N THR A 23 13.99 1.20 -10.85
CA THR A 23 12.90 1.92 -11.52
C THR A 23 12.96 3.42 -11.25
N ASP A 24 12.23 4.24 -12.01
CA ASP A 24 12.08 5.68 -11.70
C ASP A 24 10.94 5.98 -10.70
N HIS A 25 10.23 4.95 -10.22
CA HIS A 25 9.12 5.13 -9.28
C HIS A 25 9.64 5.56 -7.91
N GLU A 26 9.05 6.61 -7.34
CA GLU A 26 9.48 7.17 -6.06
C GLU A 26 9.14 6.25 -4.88
N TYR A 27 7.98 5.60 -4.93
CA TYR A 27 7.48 4.73 -3.86
C TYR A 27 7.61 3.26 -4.24
N ILE A 28 8.08 2.44 -3.30
CA ILE A 28 8.03 0.98 -3.41
C ILE A 28 7.17 0.40 -2.28
N VAL A 29 6.53 -0.75 -2.54
CA VAL A 29 5.71 -1.46 -1.56
C VAL A 29 6.40 -2.78 -1.20
N ILE A 30 6.74 -2.97 0.06
CA ILE A 30 7.22 -4.25 0.59
C ILE A 30 6.01 -5.04 1.10
N LEU A 31 5.59 -6.05 0.35
CA LEU A 31 4.38 -6.83 0.65
C LEU A 31 4.62 -7.85 1.77
N GLU A 32 5.80 -8.46 1.83
CA GLU A 32 6.14 -9.48 2.82
C GLU A 32 7.60 -9.29 3.23
N SER A 33 7.87 -9.34 4.54
CA SER A 33 9.22 -9.17 5.05
C SER A 33 9.41 -9.89 6.38
N ARG A 34 10.68 -10.05 6.80
CA ARG A 34 11.04 -10.54 8.14
C ARG A 34 11.59 -9.39 8.96
N LEU A 35 11.25 -9.36 10.25
CA LEU A 35 11.70 -8.32 11.19
C LEU A 35 13.20 -8.03 11.08
N VAL A 36 14.02 -9.09 11.04
CA VAL A 36 15.49 -9.00 11.00
C VAL A 36 16.02 -8.29 9.76
N GLN A 37 15.32 -8.38 8.63
CA GLN A 37 15.79 -7.85 7.35
C GLN A 37 15.18 -6.48 7.03
N LEU A 38 13.99 -6.19 7.56
CA LEU A 38 13.19 -5.03 7.16
C LEU A 38 13.92 -3.70 7.34
N LYS A 39 14.68 -3.53 8.43
CA LYS A 39 15.48 -2.30 8.66
C LYS A 39 16.46 -2.05 7.52
N SER A 40 17.25 -3.05 7.16
CA SER A 40 18.23 -2.95 6.09
C SER A 40 17.59 -2.67 4.73
N LEU A 41 16.40 -3.24 4.46
CA LEU A 41 15.65 -2.98 3.23
C LEU A 41 15.20 -1.51 3.15
N ILE A 42 14.65 -0.98 4.23
CA ILE A 42 14.20 0.41 4.27
C ILE A 42 15.39 1.36 4.11
N GLU A 43 16.45 1.18 4.88
CA GLU A 43 17.66 2.02 4.81
C GLU A 43 18.32 1.97 3.42
N TYR A 44 18.37 0.80 2.79
CA TYR A 44 18.91 0.67 1.43
C TYR A 44 18.01 1.35 0.39
N SER A 45 16.69 1.26 0.54
CA SER A 45 15.74 1.95 -0.34
C SER A 45 15.88 3.48 -0.23
N HIS A 46 15.96 4.01 1.00
CA HIS A 46 16.16 5.43 1.25
C HIS A 46 17.48 5.94 0.66
N ARG A 47 18.57 5.17 0.76
CA ARG A 47 19.85 5.52 0.12
C ARG A 47 19.77 5.61 -1.41
N ASN A 48 18.82 4.91 -2.02
CA ASN A 48 18.54 4.98 -3.45
C ASN A 48 17.41 5.98 -3.78
N GLY A 49 17.05 6.86 -2.85
CA GLY A 49 16.03 7.89 -3.05
C GLY A 49 14.59 7.38 -3.13
N LYS A 50 14.34 6.15 -2.66
CA LYS A 50 12.99 5.54 -2.67
C LYS A 50 12.30 5.72 -1.33
N LYS A 51 11.01 6.03 -1.36
CA LYS A 51 10.10 5.97 -0.20
C LYS A 51 9.51 4.58 -0.07
N VAL A 52 9.37 4.08 1.16
CA VAL A 52 8.99 2.69 1.44
C VAL A 52 7.66 2.59 2.15
N LEU A 53 6.74 1.85 1.55
CA LEU A 53 5.46 1.46 2.12
C LEU A 53 5.54 -0.01 2.55
N VAL A 54 5.25 -0.31 3.81
CA VAL A 54 5.38 -1.68 4.34
C VAL A 54 4.02 -2.26 4.66
N HIS A 55 3.75 -3.48 4.21
CA HIS A 55 2.58 -4.19 4.68
C HIS A 55 2.78 -4.70 6.11
N PHE A 56 2.23 -3.97 7.07
CA PHE A 56 2.47 -4.20 8.50
C PHE A 56 1.98 -5.57 8.98
N ASP A 57 0.86 -6.06 8.45
CA ASP A 57 0.30 -7.36 8.85
C ASP A 57 1.16 -8.56 8.39
N LEU A 58 2.05 -8.37 7.41
CA LEU A 58 2.91 -9.40 6.83
C LEU A 58 4.39 -9.23 7.19
N ILE A 59 4.69 -8.52 8.27
CA ILE A 59 6.03 -8.50 8.87
C ILE A 59 6.17 -9.71 9.79
N GLN A 60 6.86 -10.75 9.34
CA GLN A 60 7.11 -11.95 10.12
C GLN A 60 7.97 -11.63 11.35
N GLY A 61 7.50 -12.02 12.53
CA GLY A 61 8.17 -11.75 13.81
C GLY A 61 7.78 -10.42 14.45
N LEU A 62 6.91 -9.62 13.84
CA LEU A 62 6.34 -8.41 14.45
C LEU A 62 4.84 -8.58 14.66
N LYS A 63 4.37 -8.30 15.87
CA LYS A 63 2.93 -8.30 16.15
C LYS A 63 2.32 -7.00 15.68
N ALA A 64 1.17 -7.09 15.02
CA ALA A 64 0.45 -5.92 14.53
C ALA A 64 -0.38 -5.22 15.64
N ASP A 65 0.30 -4.65 16.63
CA ASP A 65 -0.28 -3.88 17.74
C ASP A 65 0.45 -2.55 17.97
N GLU A 66 0.12 -1.83 19.06
CA GLU A 66 0.69 -0.52 19.37
C GLU A 66 2.21 -0.58 19.58
N TYR A 67 2.71 -1.60 20.28
CA TYR A 67 4.14 -1.78 20.52
C TYR A 67 4.88 -2.16 19.24
N GLY A 68 4.28 -2.99 18.40
CA GLY A 68 4.85 -3.30 17.08
C GLY A 68 4.95 -2.07 16.19
N MET A 69 3.94 -1.19 16.21
CA MET A 69 3.96 0.05 15.44
C MET A 69 4.97 1.04 16.02
N GLU A 70 5.08 1.15 17.34
CA GLU A 70 6.09 1.97 18.00
C GLU A 70 7.50 1.53 17.59
N PHE A 71 7.77 0.24 17.65
CA PHE A 71 9.04 -0.35 17.22
C PHE A 71 9.32 -0.05 15.75
N LEU A 72 8.36 -0.30 14.86
CA LEU A 72 8.49 0.00 13.42
C LEU A 72 8.84 1.48 13.20
N ASN A 73 8.12 2.39 13.84
CA ASN A 73 8.32 3.82 13.67
C ASN A 73 9.65 4.32 14.23
N ARG A 74 10.12 3.77 15.37
CA ARG A 74 11.38 4.22 16.00
C ARG A 74 12.62 3.61 15.34
N GLU A 75 12.60 2.29 15.11
CA GLU A 75 13.78 1.54 14.72
C GLU A 75 13.94 1.38 13.21
N MET A 76 12.83 1.37 12.47
CA MET A 76 12.82 1.06 11.02
C MET A 76 12.41 2.26 10.16
N LYS A 77 11.55 3.15 10.65
CA LYS A 77 11.18 4.43 10.03
C LYS A 77 10.72 4.31 8.55
N PRO A 78 9.74 3.46 8.22
CA PRO A 78 9.16 3.47 6.87
C PRO A 78 8.41 4.78 6.61
N ASP A 79 8.11 5.07 5.35
CA ASP A 79 7.34 6.26 4.95
C ASP A 79 5.82 6.04 5.11
N GLY A 80 5.40 4.78 5.09
CA GLY A 80 4.00 4.41 5.23
C GLY A 80 3.77 2.94 5.53
N VAL A 81 2.53 2.63 5.88
CA VAL A 81 2.10 1.27 6.18
C VAL A 81 0.79 0.92 5.48
N LEU A 82 0.69 -0.33 5.05
CA LEU A 82 -0.52 -0.93 4.54
C LEU A 82 -1.07 -1.96 5.53
N SER A 83 -2.37 -1.89 5.80
CA SER A 83 -3.07 -2.89 6.60
C SER A 83 -4.54 -2.98 6.26
N THR A 84 -5.13 -4.16 6.45
CA THR A 84 -6.60 -4.32 6.41
C THR A 84 -7.26 -3.92 7.74
N ARG A 85 -6.47 -3.80 8.81
CA ARG A 85 -6.97 -3.62 10.17
C ARG A 85 -7.06 -2.14 10.52
N GLY A 86 -8.28 -1.67 10.81
CA GLY A 86 -8.50 -0.25 11.11
C GLY A 86 -7.75 0.30 12.34
N ASN A 87 -7.52 -0.54 13.35
CA ASN A 87 -6.69 -0.15 14.51
C ASN A 87 -5.23 0.15 14.12
N VAL A 88 -4.65 -0.63 13.21
CA VAL A 88 -3.30 -0.36 12.67
C VAL A 88 -3.27 0.95 11.90
N ILE A 89 -4.32 1.24 11.12
CA ILE A 89 -4.47 2.52 10.41
C ILE A 89 -4.51 3.70 11.38
N ALA A 90 -5.26 3.58 12.48
CA ALA A 90 -5.30 4.61 13.52
C ALA A 90 -3.92 4.84 14.17
N LEU A 91 -3.20 3.75 14.47
CA LEU A 91 -1.86 3.80 15.05
C LEU A 91 -0.86 4.45 14.08
N ALA A 92 -0.86 4.05 12.82
CA ALA A 92 0.00 4.64 11.78
C ALA A 92 -0.17 6.16 11.68
N LYS A 93 -1.41 6.64 11.73
CA LYS A 93 -1.73 8.08 11.75
C LYS A 93 -1.20 8.77 13.01
N LYS A 94 -1.34 8.14 14.20
CA LYS A 94 -0.78 8.66 15.46
C LYS A 94 0.74 8.85 15.37
N TYR A 95 1.43 7.96 14.68
CA TYR A 95 2.87 8.04 14.42
C TYR A 95 3.25 8.89 13.19
N LYS A 96 2.29 9.57 12.54
CA LYS A 96 2.49 10.41 11.35
C LYS A 96 3.03 9.66 10.12
N LEU A 97 2.77 8.35 10.03
CA LEU A 97 3.07 7.52 8.87
C LEU A 97 1.94 7.60 7.84
N LEU A 98 2.27 7.40 6.56
CA LEU A 98 1.25 7.26 5.52
C LEU A 98 0.45 5.97 5.74
N ALA A 99 -0.72 6.11 6.36
CA ALA A 99 -1.66 5.02 6.58
C ALA A 99 -2.52 4.71 5.35
N ILE A 100 -2.32 3.51 4.76
CA ILE A 100 -3.06 3.01 3.61
C ILE A 100 -3.93 1.83 4.05
N GLN A 101 -5.24 1.96 3.93
CA GLN A 101 -6.16 0.88 4.30
C GLN A 101 -6.44 -0.02 3.09
N ARG A 102 -6.12 -1.31 3.22
CA ARG A 102 -6.39 -2.32 2.19
C ARG A 102 -7.81 -2.83 2.32
N ILE A 103 -8.51 -2.91 1.19
CA ILE A 103 -9.89 -3.40 1.10
C ILE A 103 -9.96 -4.48 0.04
N PHE A 104 -10.49 -5.64 0.43
CA PHE A 104 -10.75 -6.74 -0.48
C PHE A 104 -12.19 -6.69 -0.96
N LEU A 105 -12.36 -6.62 -2.28
CA LEU A 105 -13.65 -6.70 -2.97
C LEU A 105 -13.98 -8.19 -3.16
N LEU A 106 -14.58 -8.79 -2.13
CA LEU A 106 -15.02 -10.19 -2.15
C LEU A 106 -16.50 -10.27 -2.54
N ASP A 107 -17.34 -9.48 -1.87
CA ASP A 107 -18.77 -9.37 -2.09
C ASP A 107 -19.28 -7.98 -1.62
N SER A 108 -20.57 -7.72 -1.80
CA SER A 108 -21.20 -6.46 -1.40
C SER A 108 -21.20 -6.23 0.11
N LEU A 109 -21.35 -7.28 0.92
CA LEU A 109 -21.39 -7.17 2.38
C LEU A 109 -20.02 -6.77 2.93
N ALA A 110 -18.95 -7.38 2.41
CA ALA A 110 -17.57 -7.05 2.71
C ALA A 110 -17.27 -5.61 2.29
N LEU A 111 -17.73 -5.18 1.12
CA LEU A 111 -17.56 -3.79 0.68
C LEU A 111 -18.23 -2.82 1.66
N ASP A 112 -19.48 -3.05 2.05
CA ASP A 112 -20.21 -2.18 2.98
C ASP A 112 -19.54 -2.12 4.36
N GLN A 113 -19.07 -3.25 4.88
CA GLN A 113 -18.32 -3.29 6.14
C GLN A 113 -17.01 -2.51 6.03
N ASN A 114 -16.27 -2.70 4.95
CA ASN A 114 -15.04 -1.96 4.68
C ASN A 114 -15.30 -0.46 4.56
N MET A 115 -16.39 -0.04 3.92
CA MET A 115 -16.78 1.38 3.85
C MET A 115 -17.07 1.98 5.23
N LYS A 116 -17.70 1.23 6.14
CA LYS A 116 -17.89 1.67 7.54
C LYS A 116 -16.55 1.85 8.25
N LEU A 117 -15.60 0.94 8.06
CA LEU A 117 -14.26 1.03 8.65
C LEU A 117 -13.49 2.24 8.10
N VAL A 118 -13.48 2.43 6.78
CA VAL A 118 -12.86 3.60 6.13
C VAL A 118 -13.40 4.90 6.69
N ARG A 119 -14.74 5.01 6.81
CA ARG A 119 -15.37 6.22 7.38
C ARG A 119 -14.97 6.45 8.84
N LYS A 120 -14.79 5.38 9.62
CA LYS A 120 -14.39 5.46 11.02
C LYS A 120 -12.92 5.84 11.20
N PHE A 121 -12.02 5.25 10.42
CA PHE A 121 -10.57 5.39 10.61
C PHE A 121 -9.93 6.48 9.74
N GLN A 122 -10.60 6.89 8.66
CA GLN A 122 -10.19 7.95 7.75
C GLN A 122 -8.73 7.78 7.31
N PRO A 123 -8.38 6.69 6.61
CA PRO A 123 -7.01 6.48 6.10
C PRO A 123 -6.61 7.60 5.12
N HIS A 124 -5.31 7.77 4.88
CA HIS A 124 -4.84 8.75 3.89
C HIS A 124 -5.07 8.25 2.45
N CYS A 125 -4.99 6.93 2.24
CA CYS A 125 -5.34 6.28 0.98
C CYS A 125 -6.05 4.95 1.23
N ILE A 126 -6.81 4.51 0.24
CA ILE A 126 -7.42 3.17 0.22
C ILE A 126 -6.75 2.36 -0.88
N GLU A 127 -6.25 1.17 -0.57
CA GLU A 127 -5.84 0.21 -1.61
C GLU A 127 -7.01 -0.75 -1.88
N LEU A 128 -7.57 -0.72 -3.09
CA LEU A 128 -8.64 -1.61 -3.52
C LEU A 128 -8.06 -2.84 -4.23
N LEU A 129 -8.46 -4.03 -3.77
CA LEU A 129 -8.04 -5.30 -4.36
C LEU A 129 -9.24 -6.20 -4.69
N PRO A 130 -9.38 -6.71 -5.93
CA PRO A 130 -8.51 -6.48 -7.07
C PRO A 130 -8.74 -5.10 -7.74
N GLY A 131 -7.68 -4.57 -8.35
CA GLY A 131 -7.68 -3.27 -9.03
C GLY A 131 -8.22 -3.31 -10.47
N LEU A 132 -8.86 -4.40 -10.87
CA LEU A 132 -9.38 -4.62 -12.24
C LEU A 132 -10.84 -4.19 -12.42
N ILE A 133 -11.45 -3.52 -11.43
CA ILE A 133 -12.88 -3.18 -11.45
C ILE A 133 -13.07 -1.64 -11.42
N PRO A 134 -12.93 -0.95 -12.58
CA PRO A 134 -13.07 0.50 -12.72
C PRO A 134 -14.31 1.09 -12.03
N ASN A 135 -15.48 0.49 -12.24
CA ASN A 135 -16.73 0.99 -11.68
C ASN A 135 -16.70 1.07 -10.15
N ILE A 136 -16.06 0.10 -9.49
CA ILE A 136 -15.94 0.07 -8.04
C ILE A 136 -14.88 1.08 -7.54
N ILE A 137 -13.79 1.26 -8.28
CA ILE A 137 -12.79 2.30 -7.99
C ILE A 137 -13.46 3.68 -7.97
N GLN A 138 -14.23 3.98 -9.02
CA GLN A 138 -14.94 5.24 -9.14
C GLN A 138 -15.99 5.42 -8.03
N GLN A 139 -16.77 4.36 -7.76
CA GLN A 139 -17.79 4.36 -6.70
C GLN A 139 -17.16 4.66 -5.33
N VAL A 140 -16.11 3.94 -4.94
CA VAL A 140 -15.45 4.10 -3.64
C VAL A 140 -14.78 5.46 -3.56
N GLY A 141 -14.09 5.90 -4.60
CA GLY A 141 -13.47 7.23 -4.65
C GLY A 141 -14.50 8.35 -4.45
N THR A 142 -15.64 8.26 -5.13
CA THR A 142 -16.73 9.25 -5.03
C THR A 142 -17.39 9.24 -3.65
N GLN A 143 -17.66 8.06 -3.09
CA GLN A 143 -18.36 7.92 -1.81
C GLN A 143 -17.49 8.30 -0.62
N THR A 144 -16.19 8.02 -0.67
CA THR A 144 -15.27 8.24 0.46
C THR A 144 -14.56 9.59 0.37
N LYS A 145 -14.35 10.12 -0.85
CA LYS A 145 -13.47 11.26 -1.15
C LYS A 145 -12.02 11.05 -0.68
N ILE A 146 -11.62 9.80 -0.46
CA ILE A 146 -10.26 9.42 -0.10
C ILE A 146 -9.56 8.90 -1.36
N PRO A 147 -8.29 9.28 -1.60
CA PRO A 147 -7.54 8.80 -2.77
C PRO A 147 -7.41 7.27 -2.81
N ILE A 148 -7.56 6.71 -4.01
CA ILE A 148 -7.58 5.27 -4.26
C ILE A 148 -6.30 4.80 -4.93
N ILE A 149 -5.73 3.70 -4.42
CA ILE A 149 -4.68 2.92 -5.06
C ILE A 149 -5.33 1.64 -5.56
N ALA A 150 -5.23 1.34 -6.84
CA ALA A 150 -5.72 0.08 -7.38
C ALA A 150 -4.63 -0.98 -7.26
N GLY A 151 -4.93 -2.16 -6.73
CA GLY A 151 -3.92 -3.18 -6.47
C GLY A 151 -4.39 -4.61 -6.79
N GLY A 152 -3.45 -5.45 -7.21
CA GLY A 152 -3.71 -6.89 -7.40
C GLY A 152 -4.40 -7.25 -8.72
N LEU A 153 -3.97 -8.40 -9.26
CA LEU A 153 -4.38 -8.99 -10.55
C LEU A 153 -4.09 -8.15 -11.81
N ILE A 154 -3.43 -7.00 -11.69
CA ILE A 154 -3.04 -6.15 -12.83
C ILE A 154 -1.82 -6.74 -13.53
N ARG A 155 -1.97 -7.05 -14.82
CA ARG A 155 -1.01 -7.76 -15.68
C ARG A 155 -0.65 -7.00 -16.96
N LYS A 156 -1.48 -6.06 -17.41
CA LYS A 156 -1.28 -5.29 -18.65
C LYS A 156 -1.27 -3.78 -18.39
N ASN A 157 -0.56 -3.03 -19.24
CA ASN A 157 -0.56 -1.55 -19.20
C ASN A 157 -1.97 -0.96 -19.41
N GLU A 158 -2.80 -1.59 -20.23
CA GLU A 158 -4.20 -1.20 -20.41
C GLU A 158 -4.99 -1.24 -19.09
N GLU A 159 -4.76 -2.25 -18.27
CA GLU A 159 -5.42 -2.39 -16.96
C GLU A 159 -4.94 -1.33 -15.96
N VAL A 160 -3.66 -0.93 -16.05
CA VAL A 160 -3.12 0.21 -15.29
C VAL A 160 -3.84 1.49 -15.70
N ASN A 161 -3.92 1.77 -17.00
CA ASN A 161 -4.59 2.96 -17.53
C ASN A 161 -6.06 3.01 -17.14
N ASN A 162 -6.80 1.89 -17.31
CA ASN A 162 -8.20 1.79 -16.94
C ASN A 162 -8.43 2.10 -15.45
N ALA A 163 -7.53 1.66 -14.57
CA ALA A 163 -7.63 1.95 -13.14
C ALA A 163 -7.39 3.43 -12.82
N ILE A 164 -6.39 4.06 -13.48
CA ILE A 164 -6.10 5.49 -13.32
C ILE A 164 -7.26 6.35 -13.87
N GLU A 165 -7.78 6.02 -15.05
CA GLU A 165 -8.93 6.70 -15.67
C GLU A 165 -10.19 6.58 -14.81
N ALA A 166 -10.36 5.46 -14.09
CA ALA A 166 -11.45 5.27 -13.13
C ALA A 166 -11.32 6.13 -11.85
N GLY A 167 -10.19 6.82 -11.66
CA GLY A 167 -9.94 7.72 -10.54
C GLY A 167 -8.94 7.18 -9.51
N ALA A 168 -8.20 6.10 -9.80
CA ALA A 168 -7.08 5.72 -8.96
C ALA A 168 -5.92 6.73 -9.11
N ILE A 169 -5.31 7.13 -8.00
CA ILE A 169 -4.12 7.99 -8.01
C ILE A 169 -2.84 7.20 -8.31
N ALA A 170 -2.85 5.91 -8.01
CA ALA A 170 -1.72 5.01 -8.21
C ALA A 170 -2.17 3.57 -8.41
N VAL A 171 -1.27 2.74 -8.94
CA VAL A 171 -1.49 1.33 -9.22
C VAL A 171 -0.37 0.49 -8.59
N SER A 172 -0.72 -0.36 -7.63
CA SER A 172 0.17 -1.30 -6.96
C SER A 172 0.21 -2.64 -7.70
N THR A 173 1.37 -3.03 -8.21
CA THR A 173 1.51 -4.30 -8.95
C THR A 173 2.81 -5.01 -8.62
N SER A 174 2.74 -6.34 -8.48
CA SER A 174 3.92 -7.21 -8.35
C SER A 174 4.44 -7.70 -9.69
N ASN A 175 3.81 -7.30 -10.81
CA ASN A 175 4.29 -7.65 -12.14
C ASN A 175 5.43 -6.73 -12.57
N THR A 176 6.66 -7.24 -12.49
CA THR A 176 7.89 -6.53 -12.86
C THR A 176 7.88 -5.94 -14.28
N THR A 177 7.12 -6.49 -15.23
CA THR A 177 7.06 -5.95 -16.59
C THR A 177 6.34 -4.60 -16.67
N LEU A 178 5.50 -4.30 -15.69
CA LEU A 178 4.74 -3.05 -15.60
C LEU A 178 5.45 -1.97 -14.78
N TRP A 179 6.64 -2.27 -14.25
CA TRP A 179 7.44 -1.30 -13.50
C TRP A 179 8.33 -0.45 -14.40
N LYS A 180 8.38 -0.75 -15.69
CA LYS A 180 9.17 -0.04 -16.70
C LYS A 180 8.46 1.21 -17.19
#